data_AF-A0A1A7XPE0-F1
#
_entry.id   AF-A0A1A7XPE0-F1
#
_cell.length_a   1.000
_cell.length_b   1.000
_cell.length_c   1.000
_cell.angle_alpha   90.00
_cell.angle_beta   90.00
_cell.angle_gamma   90.00
#
_symmetry.space_group_name_H-M   'P 1'
#
loop_
_entity.id
_entity.type
_entity.pdbx_description
1 polymer ?
#
loop_
_entity_poly.entity_id
_entity_poly.type
_entity_poly.pdbx_seq_one_letter_code
_entity_poly.pdbx_strand_id
1 'polypeptide(L)'
;TYDMLERYLEQQAAIYSALTDKTLKKNVRDIMTLSDDDMKVAEEVLQVLKPLKMVTTLVSTETDPSVSMILPLKARILQSMTPSEEDSAITRDVKSAIREDLKPRYTWPPTLQDYLHRSTALDPR
;
A
#
# COMPACT_ATOMS: atom_id res chain seq x y z
N THR A 1 -0.14 5.71 5.57
CA THR A 1 0.41 6.25 4.31
C THR A 1 -0.58 6.20 3.17
N TYR A 2 -1.11 5.02 2.79
CA TYR A 2 -2.11 4.88 1.71
C TYR A 2 -3.27 5.89 1.84
N ASP A 3 -4.00 5.85 2.95
CA ASP A 3 -5.17 6.71 3.17
C ASP A 3 -4.83 8.20 3.12
N MET A 4 -3.60 8.60 3.53
CA MET A 4 -3.19 10.00 3.47
C MET A 4 -2.93 10.46 2.04
N LEU A 5 -2.25 9.64 1.24
CA LEU A 5 -1.99 9.93 -0.18
C LEU A 5 -3.29 9.92 -0.99
N GLU A 6 -4.16 8.94 -0.75
CA GLU A 6 -5.48 8.85 -1.38
C GLU A 6 -6.31 10.10 -1.11
N ARG A 7 -6.42 10.49 0.18
CA ARG A 7 -7.15 11.70 0.57
C ARG A 7 -6.55 12.97 -0.02
N TYR A 8 -5.22 13.06 -0.09
CA TYR A 8 -4.57 14.22 -0.70
C TYR A 8 -4.93 14.35 -2.19
N LEU A 9 -4.84 13.25 -2.94
CA LEU A 9 -5.18 13.22 -4.36
C LEU A 9 -6.67 13.55 -4.58
N GLU A 10 -7.57 13.00 -3.77
CA GLU A 10 -9.01 13.33 -3.81
C GLU A 10 -9.29 14.81 -3.53
N GLN A 11 -8.53 15.44 -2.62
CA GLN A 11 -8.82 16.79 -2.12
C GLN A 11 -7.94 17.88 -2.74
N GLN A 12 -7.07 17.55 -3.70
CA GLN A 12 -6.09 18.47 -4.27
C GLN A 12 -6.70 19.80 -4.70
N ALA A 13 -7.81 19.77 -5.45
CA ALA A 13 -8.48 20.99 -5.92
C ALA A 13 -9.00 21.85 -4.76
N ALA A 14 -9.56 21.22 -3.72
CA ALA A 14 -10.04 21.90 -2.53
C ALA A 14 -8.88 22.50 -1.72
N ILE A 15 -7.78 21.76 -1.57
CA ILE A 15 -6.55 22.22 -0.90
C ILE A 15 -5.99 23.44 -1.65
N TYR A 16 -5.85 23.37 -2.98
CA TYR A 16 -5.38 24.47 -3.80
C TYR A 16 -6.28 25.70 -3.71
N SER A 17 -7.60 25.51 -3.81
CA SER A 17 -8.59 26.59 -3.66
C SER A 17 -8.51 27.25 -2.28
N ALA A 18 -8.37 26.46 -1.22
CA ALA A 18 -8.24 26.99 0.13
C ALA A 18 -6.93 27.77 0.29
N LEU A 19 -5.81 27.27 -0.24
CA LEU A 19 -4.50 27.92 -0.14
C LEU A 19 -4.41 29.24 -0.93
N THR A 20 -5.15 29.36 -2.03
CA THR A 20 -5.21 30.56 -2.89
C THR A 20 -6.28 31.56 -2.45
N ASP A 21 -7.00 31.28 -1.36
CA ASP A 21 -8.00 32.19 -0.82
C ASP A 21 -7.36 33.52 -0.38
N LYS A 22 -7.92 34.63 -0.87
CA LYS A 22 -7.44 35.99 -0.63
C LYS A 22 -7.46 36.38 0.86
N THR A 23 -8.29 35.71 1.67
CA THR A 23 -8.37 35.92 3.11
C THR A 23 -7.10 35.46 3.85
N LEU A 24 -6.37 34.49 3.31
CA LEU A 24 -5.15 33.94 3.93
C LEU A 24 -3.94 34.86 3.78
N LYS A 25 -4.00 35.92 2.96
CA LYS A 25 -2.92 36.90 2.70
C LYS A 25 -1.54 36.27 2.41
N LYS A 26 -1.50 35.04 1.89
CA LYS A 26 -0.27 34.37 1.46
C LYS A 26 0.05 34.80 0.03
N ASN A 27 1.32 35.05 -0.29
CA ASN A 27 1.69 35.19 -1.69
C ASN A 27 1.53 33.83 -2.35
N VAL A 28 0.94 33.78 -3.55
CA VAL A 28 0.78 32.53 -4.31
C VAL A 28 2.12 31.82 -4.54
N ARG A 29 3.22 32.59 -4.61
CA ARG A 29 4.59 32.07 -4.74
C ARG A 29 5.09 31.30 -3.51
N ASP A 30 4.48 31.52 -2.34
CA ASP A 30 4.83 30.85 -1.09
C ASP A 30 3.96 29.59 -0.86
N ILE A 31 3.02 29.29 -1.77
CA ILE A 31 2.20 28.09 -1.73
C ILE A 31 3.01 26.96 -2.38
N MET A 32 3.51 26.03 -1.57
CA MET A 32 4.10 24.79 -2.05
C MET A 32 3.07 23.66 -2.03
N THR A 33 2.70 23.20 -3.23
CA THR A 33 1.93 21.97 -3.45
C THR A 33 2.78 20.98 -4.24
N LEU A 34 2.34 19.73 -4.31
CA LEU A 34 2.94 18.76 -5.23
C LEU A 34 2.89 19.29 -6.66
N SER A 35 3.92 18.98 -7.45
CA SER A 35 3.91 19.17 -8.90
C SER A 35 3.07 18.09 -9.59
N ASP A 36 2.78 18.27 -10.88
CA ASP A 36 2.06 17.24 -11.66
C ASP A 36 2.86 15.92 -11.73
N ASP A 37 4.20 15.99 -11.75
CA ASP A 37 5.06 14.82 -11.71
C ASP A 37 4.99 14.11 -10.34
N ASP A 38 5.00 14.88 -9.25
CA ASP A 38 4.83 14.32 -7.90
C ASP A 38 3.45 13.66 -7.73
N MET A 39 2.41 14.22 -8.34
CA MET A 39 1.05 13.63 -8.33
C MET A 39 1.02 12.30 -9.06
N LYS A 40 1.62 12.24 -10.26
CA LYS A 40 1.73 11.00 -11.01
C LYS A 40 2.49 9.93 -10.22
N VAL A 41 3.59 10.31 -9.57
CA VAL A 41 4.32 9.40 -8.67
C VAL A 41 3.44 8.94 -7.50
N ALA A 42 2.68 9.85 -6.88
CA ALA A 42 1.78 9.49 -5.79
C ALA A 42 0.68 8.51 -6.23
N GLU A 43 0.11 8.70 -7.43
CA GLU A 43 -0.86 7.77 -8.03
C GLU A 43 -0.25 6.39 -8.29
N GLU A 44 0.96 6.33 -8.87
CA GLU A 44 1.69 5.08 -9.10
C GLU A 44 1.96 4.33 -7.79
N VAL A 45 2.47 5.04 -6.77
CA VAL A 45 2.71 4.46 -5.44
C VAL A 45 1.41 3.98 -4.79
N LEU A 46 0.31 4.71 -4.97
CA LEU A 46 -1.00 4.31 -4.45
C LEU A 46 -1.47 3.00 -5.08
N GLN A 47 -1.28 2.80 -6.39
CA GLN A 47 -1.59 1.52 -7.02
C GLN A 47 -0.78 0.36 -6.44
N VAL A 48 0.52 0.56 -6.17
CA VAL A 48 1.36 -0.45 -5.52
C VAL A 48 0.91 -0.77 -4.09
N LEU A 49 0.47 0.24 -3.34
CA LEU A 49 0.04 0.05 -1.96
C LEU A 49 -1.39 -0.49 -1.81
N LYS A 50 -2.20 -0.46 -2.87
CA LYS A 50 -3.62 -0.87 -2.84
C LYS A 50 -3.83 -2.33 -2.39
N PRO A 51 -3.08 -3.34 -2.87
CA PRO A 51 -3.21 -4.72 -2.37
C PRO A 51 -2.95 -4.84 -0.87
N LEU A 52 -1.98 -4.08 -0.33
CA LEU A 52 -1.67 -4.07 1.11
C LEU A 52 -2.83 -3.47 1.92
N LYS A 53 -3.42 -2.36 1.45
CA LYS A 53 -4.60 -1.76 2.07
C LYS A 53 -5.79 -2.72 2.07
N MET A 54 -6.03 -3.39 0.94
CA MET A 54 -7.12 -4.37 0.82
C MET A 54 -6.96 -5.52 1.82
N VAL A 55 -5.78 -6.14 1.88
CA VAL A 55 -5.51 -7.24 2.81
C VAL A 55 -5.61 -6.77 4.27
N THR A 56 -5.04 -5.62 4.59
CA THR A 56 -5.11 -5.05 5.94
C THR A 56 -6.56 -4.80 6.36
N THR A 57 -7.37 -4.26 5.45
CA THR A 57 -8.79 -3.98 5.70
C THR A 57 -9.57 -5.28 5.90
N LEU A 58 -9.37 -6.28 5.03
CA LEU A 58 -10.00 -7.59 5.15
C LEU A 58 -9.75 -8.21 6.53
N VAL A 59 -8.47 -8.30 6.93
CA VAL A 59 -8.09 -8.92 8.21
C VAL A 59 -8.55 -8.10 9.41
N SER A 60 -8.57 -6.76 9.29
CA SER A 60 -9.00 -5.88 10.38
C SER A 60 -10.52 -5.77 10.53
N THR A 61 -11.29 -6.20 9.53
CA THR A 61 -12.77 -6.16 9.53
C THR A 61 -13.40 -7.53 9.72
N GLU A 62 -12.64 -8.62 9.59
CA GLU A 62 -13.09 -9.95 10.00
C GLU A 62 -13.34 -10.00 11.51
N THR A 63 -14.49 -10.54 11.90
CA THR A 63 -14.82 -10.79 13.32
C THR A 63 -13.92 -11.86 13.90
N ASP A 64 -13.61 -12.90 13.12
CA ASP A 64 -12.78 -14.04 13.50
C ASP A 64 -11.68 -14.25 12.44
N PRO A 65 -10.60 -13.44 12.47
CA PRO A 65 -9.54 -13.52 11.46
C PRO A 65 -8.84 -14.88 11.51
N SER A 66 -8.74 -15.54 10.36
CA SER A 66 -8.24 -16.92 10.27
C SER A 66 -6.73 -16.98 10.04
N VAL A 67 -6.03 -17.70 10.92
CA VAL A 67 -4.58 -17.98 10.78
C VAL A 67 -4.23 -18.65 9.46
N SER A 68 -5.12 -19.50 8.95
CA SER A 68 -4.98 -20.18 7.65
C SER A 68 -4.89 -19.24 6.46
N MET A 69 -5.36 -17.99 6.58
CA MET A 69 -5.27 -16.98 5.52
C MET A 69 -3.92 -16.28 5.46
N ILE A 70 -3.06 -16.42 6.48
CA ILE A 70 -1.78 -15.71 6.54
C ILE A 70 -0.89 -16.06 5.35
N LEU A 71 -0.72 -17.36 5.03
CA LEU A 71 0.13 -17.78 3.91
C LEU A 71 -0.48 -17.44 2.55
N PRO A 72 -1.78 -17.70 2.26
CA PRO A 72 -2.42 -17.27 1.02
C PRO A 72 -2.34 -15.76 0.79
N LEU A 73 -2.61 -14.94 1.81
CA LEU A 73 -2.56 -13.48 1.70
C LEU A 73 -1.13 -12.98 1.49
N LYS A 74 -0.14 -13.55 2.21
CA LYS A 74 1.29 -13.28 1.96
C LYS A 74 1.66 -13.59 0.52
N ALA A 75 1.28 -14.77 0.01
CA ALA A 75 1.58 -15.18 -1.35
C ALA A 75 0.96 -14.24 -2.39
N ARG A 76 -0.30 -13.84 -2.19
CA ARG A 76 -1.01 -12.90 -3.07
C ARG A 76 -0.33 -11.52 -3.09
N ILE A 77 0.08 -10.99 -1.94
CA ILE A 77 0.82 -9.73 -1.89
C ILE A 77 2.14 -9.89 -2.64
N LEU A 78 2.94 -10.92 -2.34
CA LEU A 78 4.22 -11.15 -3.01
C LEU A 78 4.08 -11.29 -4.54
N GLN A 79 3.01 -11.92 -5.01
CA GLN A 79 2.69 -12.01 -6.43
C GLN A 79 2.39 -10.63 -7.03
N SER A 80 1.58 -9.81 -6.36
CA SER A 80 1.27 -8.43 -6.81
C SER A 80 2.48 -7.48 -6.78
N MET A 81 3.52 -7.82 -6.02
CA MET A 81 4.78 -7.07 -5.95
C MET A 81 5.86 -7.61 -6.90
N THR A 82 5.49 -8.43 -7.88
CA THR A 82 6.44 -8.86 -8.93
C THR A 82 6.73 -7.67 -9.86
N PRO A 83 8.00 -7.28 -10.05
CA PRO A 83 8.34 -6.23 -11.01
C PRO A 83 7.93 -6.60 -12.43
N SER A 84 7.44 -5.61 -13.17
CA SER A 84 7.08 -5.68 -14.59
C SER A 84 8.02 -4.79 -15.41
N GLU A 85 8.20 -5.09 -16.69
CA GLU A 85 9.01 -4.23 -17.59
C GLU A 85 8.33 -2.86 -17.84
N GLU A 86 7.02 -2.80 -17.67
CA GLU A 86 6.20 -1.59 -17.79
C GLU A 86 6.24 -0.72 -16.51
N ASP A 87 6.85 -1.20 -15.42
CA ASP A 87 6.92 -0.44 -14.18
C ASP A 87 7.86 0.76 -14.34
N SER A 88 7.42 1.92 -13.84
CA SER A 88 8.32 3.06 -13.62
C SER A 88 9.44 2.67 -12.64
N ALA A 89 10.54 3.42 -12.65
CA ALA A 89 11.66 3.18 -11.74
C ALA A 89 11.19 3.16 -10.27
N ILE A 90 10.35 4.14 -9.88
CA ILE A 90 9.82 4.23 -8.52
C ILE A 90 8.86 3.07 -8.19
N THR A 91 8.01 2.66 -9.13
CA THR A 91 7.12 1.50 -8.93
C THR A 91 7.92 0.23 -8.67
N ARG A 92 8.98 -0.01 -9.45
CA ARG A 92 9.88 -1.15 -9.30
C ARG A 92 10.62 -1.12 -7.97
N ASP A 93 11.11 0.05 -7.55
CA ASP A 93 11.82 0.21 -6.28
C ASP A 93 10.90 -0.05 -5.08
N VAL A 94 9.69 0.52 -5.10
CA VAL A 94 8.70 0.31 -4.03
C VAL A 94 8.24 -1.14 -3.96
N LYS A 95 7.93 -1.78 -5.10
CA LYS A 95 7.61 -3.22 -5.16
C LYS A 95 8.74 -4.07 -4.59
N SER A 96 9.98 -3.77 -4.97
CA SER A 96 11.17 -4.50 -4.49
C SER A 96 11.35 -4.36 -2.98
N ALA A 97 11.25 -3.14 -2.44
CA ALA A 97 11.36 -2.89 -1.01
C ALA A 97 10.27 -3.63 -0.21
N ILE A 98 9.02 -3.59 -0.66
CA ILE A 98 7.91 -4.33 -0.01
C ILE A 98 8.17 -5.83 -0.05
N ARG A 99 8.63 -6.35 -1.21
CA ARG A 99 8.89 -7.77 -1.39
C ARG A 99 10.03 -8.26 -0.49
N GLU A 100 11.11 -7.48 -0.39
CA GLU A 100 12.25 -7.77 0.48
C GLU A 100 11.85 -7.79 1.96
N ASP A 101 11.02 -6.85 2.40
CA ASP A 101 10.50 -6.81 3.78
C ASP A 101 9.52 -7.97 4.07
N LEU A 102 8.62 -8.28 3.14
CA LEU A 102 7.55 -9.26 3.37
C LEU A 102 8.02 -10.71 3.23
N LYS A 103 8.97 -10.99 2.31
CA LYS A 103 9.44 -12.36 2.03
C LYS A 103 9.92 -13.13 3.26
N PRO A 104 10.74 -12.57 4.18
CA PRO A 104 11.21 -13.28 5.37
C PRO A 104 10.18 -13.40 6.49
N ARG A 105 9.04 -12.70 6.43
CA ARG A 105 8.01 -12.80 7.48
C ARG A 105 7.41 -14.21 7.50
N TYR A 106 7.16 -14.76 8.69
CA TYR A 106 6.55 -16.09 8.87
C TYR A 106 7.39 -17.28 8.35
N THR A 107 8.72 -17.14 8.20
CA THR A 107 9.61 -18.25 7.83
C THR A 107 10.38 -18.84 9.01
N TRP A 108 10.48 -18.11 10.13
CA TRP A 108 11.20 -18.53 11.33
C TRP A 108 10.38 -18.23 12.59
N PRO A 109 10.35 -19.11 13.60
CA PRO A 109 10.98 -20.44 13.65
C PRO A 109 10.29 -21.50 12.74
N PRO A 110 10.92 -22.66 12.45
CA PRO A 110 10.33 -23.68 11.59
C PRO A 110 9.00 -24.24 12.11
N THR A 111 8.82 -24.22 13.44
CA THR A 111 7.57 -24.61 14.11
C THR A 111 6.40 -23.69 13.75
N LEU A 112 6.64 -22.39 13.61
CA LEU A 112 5.63 -21.44 13.14
C LEU A 112 5.26 -21.74 11.69
N GLN A 113 6.25 -22.02 10.84
CA GLN A 113 6.02 -22.32 9.44
C GLN A 113 5.18 -23.59 9.24
N ASP A 114 5.50 -24.68 9.95
CA ASP A 114 4.72 -25.93 9.94
C ASP A 114 3.27 -25.69 10.41
N TYR A 115 3.09 -24.96 11.51
CA TYR A 115 1.76 -24.60 12.02
C TYR A 115 0.93 -23.84 10.98
N LEU A 116 1.51 -22.84 10.32
CA LEU A 116 0.82 -22.05 9.30
C LEU A 116 0.48 -22.88 8.06
N HIS A 117 1.38 -23.77 7.62
CA HIS A 117 1.11 -24.69 6.51
C HIS A 117 -0.03 -25.66 6.83
N ARG A 118 -0.03 -26.27 8.02
CA ARG A 118 -1.12 -27.14 8.47
C ARG A 118 -2.44 -26.39 8.57
N SER A 119 -2.42 -25.20 9.18
CA SER A 119 -3.62 -24.36 9.29
C SER A 119 -4.19 -24.02 7.92
N THR A 120 -3.33 -23.67 6.96
CA THR A 120 -3.74 -23.39 5.58
C THR A 120 -4.28 -24.64 4.87
N ALA A 121 -3.64 -25.80 5.05
CA ALA A 121 -4.05 -27.05 4.40
C ALA A 121 -5.35 -27.65 4.97
N LEU A 122 -5.67 -27.35 6.23
CA LEU A 122 -6.90 -27.78 6.90
C LEU A 122 -8.05 -26.79 6.72
N ASP A 123 -7.81 -25.64 6.09
CA ASP A 123 -8.86 -24.70 5.77
C ASP A 123 -9.72 -25.26 4.62
N PRO A 124 -11.04 -25.44 4.84
CA PRO A 124 -11.92 -26.01 3.82
C PRO A 124 -12.30 -25.04 2.70
N ARG A 125 -11.90 -23.77 2.80
CA ARG A 125 -12.20 -22.72 1.81
C ARG A 125 -11.43 -22.87 0.50
#